data_AF-A0A847ABZ0-F1
#
_entry.id   AF-A0A847ABZ0-F1
#
_cell.length_a   1.000
_cell.length_b   1.000
_cell.length_c   1.000
_cell.angle_alpha   90.00
_cell.angle_beta   90.00
_cell.angle_gamma   90.00
#
_symmetry.space_group_name_H-M   'P 1'
#
loop_
_entity.id
_entity.type
_entity.pdbx_description
1 polymer ?
#
loop_
_entity_poly.entity_id
_entity_poly.type
_entity_poly.pdbx_seq_one_letter_code
_entity_poly.pdbx_strand_id
1 'polypeptide(L)'
;MRTAAGILKMLREGAGPVSGGRMASRLGLTRAAVWKAVQSLRDQGFDIQGVPNQGYTLLGETDRLSAPAIGSRLSGWWEGADIRVREALTSTNTLAKGMLTGRGKLILAANSQTAGRGRRGRSFFSPPGSGLYFSMAMAWEREEPPVLVTTMAAVAVARVLERELEVQAGIKWVNDLYWQGKKIGGILTEAVTGLESGLTTSLVTGIGLNLTEPEGGYPGRLSRTAGPLLQAGARVDRNRLIALIANEQGQLIQQLPDRSWLDFYRDRCFILGHKVRLDTGQIIIPHAISDEGALLYREGGQVRSLATGEVSILL
;
A
#
# COMPACT_ATOMS: atom_id res chain seq x y z
N MET A 1 -7.62 -13.34 14.66
CA MET A 1 -6.72 -12.94 13.54
C MET A 1 -5.29 -13.41 13.73
N ARG A 2 -4.60 -13.11 14.85
CA ARG A 2 -3.20 -13.55 15.10
C ARG A 2 -2.99 -15.07 14.96
N THR A 3 -3.94 -15.88 15.43
CA THR A 3 -3.93 -17.35 15.30
C THR A 3 -3.86 -17.84 13.85
N ALA A 4 -4.78 -17.39 12.98
CA ALA A 4 -4.84 -17.84 11.59
C ALA A 4 -3.65 -17.33 10.77
N ALA A 5 -3.16 -16.11 11.05
CA ALA A 5 -1.93 -15.61 10.47
C ALA A 5 -0.71 -16.45 10.91
N GLY A 6 -0.60 -16.79 12.20
CA GLY A 6 0.47 -17.66 12.70
C GLY A 6 0.46 -19.05 12.06
N ILE A 7 -0.72 -19.63 11.87
CA ILE A 7 -0.89 -20.91 11.16
C ILE A 7 -0.42 -20.79 9.70
N LEU A 8 -0.90 -19.80 8.95
CA LEU A 8 -0.46 -19.60 7.55
C LEU A 8 1.05 -19.38 7.45
N LYS A 9 1.64 -18.60 8.36
CA LYS A 9 3.10 -18.39 8.41
C LYS A 9 3.84 -19.72 8.58
N MET A 10 3.42 -20.54 9.54
CA MET A 10 4.01 -21.86 9.76
C MET A 10 3.85 -22.80 8.57
N LEU A 11 2.71 -22.78 7.88
CA LEU A 11 2.47 -23.61 6.69
C LEU A 11 3.34 -23.18 5.49
N ARG A 12 3.62 -21.87 5.33
CA ARG A 12 4.48 -21.36 4.26
C ARG A 12 5.96 -21.59 4.49
N GLU A 13 6.40 -21.47 5.74
CA GLU A 13 7.80 -21.68 6.13
C GLU A 13 8.17 -23.17 6.24
N GLY A 14 7.17 -24.06 6.30
CA GLY A 14 7.39 -25.49 6.41
C GLY A 14 7.86 -26.10 5.09
N ALA A 15 8.92 -26.92 5.13
CA ALA A 15 9.39 -27.72 3.99
C ALA A 15 8.46 -28.92 3.66
N GLY A 16 7.32 -29.05 4.35
CA GLY A 16 6.39 -30.17 4.24
C GLY A 16 5.23 -30.04 5.25
N PRO A 17 4.43 -31.11 5.43
CA PRO A 17 3.27 -31.08 6.32
C PRO A 17 3.62 -30.63 7.74
N VAL A 18 2.81 -29.72 8.30
CA VAL A 18 2.96 -29.22 9.67
C VAL A 18 1.88 -29.83 10.55
N SER A 19 2.28 -30.59 11.58
CA SER A 19 1.32 -31.22 12.46
C SER A 19 0.50 -30.20 13.27
N GLY A 20 -0.79 -30.50 13.50
CA GLY A 20 -1.65 -29.66 14.34
C GLY A 20 -1.14 -29.54 15.78
N GLY A 21 -0.44 -30.57 16.29
CA GLY A 21 0.23 -30.52 17.59
C GLY A 21 1.39 -29.53 17.62
N ARG A 22 2.22 -29.48 16.58
CA ARG A 22 3.32 -28.51 16.46
C ARG A 22 2.79 -27.08 16.40
N MET A 23 1.74 -26.84 15.61
CA MET A 23 1.07 -25.53 15.56
C MET A 23 0.46 -25.13 16.91
N ALA A 24 -0.23 -26.05 17.57
CA ALA A 24 -0.83 -25.84 18.87
C ALA A 24 0.23 -25.42 19.92
N SER A 25 1.33 -26.18 20.01
CA SER A 25 2.42 -25.87 20.93
C SER A 25 3.09 -24.53 20.63
N ARG A 26 3.46 -24.28 19.36
CA ARG A 26 4.20 -23.05 18.99
C ARG A 26 3.38 -21.77 19.15
N LEU A 27 2.06 -21.85 18.97
CA LEU A 27 1.17 -20.69 19.04
C LEU A 27 0.45 -20.55 20.39
N GLY A 28 0.68 -21.45 21.36
CA GLY A 28 -0.02 -21.46 22.64
C GLY A 28 -1.52 -21.73 22.51
N LEU A 29 -1.90 -22.66 21.63
CA LEU A 29 -3.29 -23.00 21.28
C LEU A 29 -3.60 -24.48 21.56
N THR A 30 -4.88 -24.83 21.57
CA THR A 30 -5.30 -26.23 21.55
C THR A 30 -5.34 -26.78 20.12
N ARG A 31 -5.22 -28.10 19.95
CA ARG A 31 -5.39 -28.75 18.63
C ARG A 31 -6.76 -28.44 18.01
N ALA A 32 -7.81 -28.37 18.82
CA ALA A 32 -9.15 -27.99 18.38
C ALA A 32 -9.19 -26.55 17.85
N ALA A 33 -8.50 -25.61 18.49
CA ALA A 33 -8.38 -24.24 18.01
C ALA A 33 -7.62 -24.15 16.68
N VAL A 34 -6.55 -24.94 16.51
CA VAL A 34 -5.84 -25.06 15.22
C VAL A 34 -6.78 -25.58 14.13
N TRP A 35 -7.52 -26.66 14.38
CA TRP A 35 -8.46 -27.22 13.41
C TRP A 35 -9.53 -26.21 13.00
N LYS A 36 -10.14 -25.50 13.97
CA LYS A 36 -11.14 -24.43 13.70
C LYS A 36 -10.55 -23.31 12.85
N ALA A 37 -9.32 -22.89 13.15
CA ALA A 37 -8.65 -21.85 12.37
C ALA A 37 -8.33 -22.32 10.94
N VAL A 38 -7.92 -23.58 10.74
CA VAL A 38 -7.73 -24.16 9.40
C VAL A 38 -9.04 -24.23 8.62
N GLN A 39 -10.16 -24.63 9.24
CA GLN A 39 -11.46 -24.63 8.55
C GLN A 39 -11.84 -23.20 8.11
N SER A 40 -11.69 -22.22 9.00
CA SER A 40 -11.95 -20.81 8.65
C SER A 40 -11.05 -20.29 7.52
N LEU A 41 -9.81 -20.78 7.40
CA LEU A 41 -8.95 -20.46 6.26
C LEU A 41 -9.46 -21.12 4.98
N ARG A 42 -9.88 -22.39 5.02
CA ARG A 42 -10.51 -23.04 3.85
C ARG A 42 -11.76 -22.29 3.38
N ASP A 43 -12.60 -21.82 4.31
CA ASP A 43 -13.79 -21.02 3.99
C ASP A 43 -13.44 -19.67 3.32
N GLN A 44 -12.25 -19.15 3.57
CA GLN A 44 -11.70 -17.96 2.91
C GLN A 44 -11.08 -18.26 1.52
N GLY A 45 -11.12 -19.52 1.08
CA GLY A 45 -10.66 -19.95 -0.23
C GLY A 45 -9.21 -20.44 -0.28
N PHE A 46 -8.58 -20.71 0.87
CA PHE A 46 -7.25 -21.32 0.89
C PHE A 46 -7.33 -22.83 0.63
N ASP A 47 -6.47 -23.34 -0.25
CA ASP A 47 -6.32 -24.77 -0.45
C ASP A 47 -5.35 -25.34 0.59
N ILE A 48 -5.90 -25.81 1.71
CA ILE A 48 -5.15 -26.43 2.79
C ILE A 48 -5.55 -27.90 2.87
N GLN A 49 -4.62 -28.80 2.52
CA GLN A 49 -4.81 -30.23 2.69
C GLN A 49 -4.46 -30.64 4.12
N GLY A 50 -5.26 -31.52 4.72
CA GLY A 50 -4.97 -32.14 6.01
C GLY A 50 -4.91 -33.65 5.85
N VAL A 51 -3.77 -34.25 6.19
CA VAL A 51 -3.56 -35.71 6.11
C VAL A 51 -3.40 -36.27 7.53
N PRO A 52 -4.19 -37.29 7.92
CA PRO A 52 -4.05 -37.93 9.24
C PRO A 52 -2.61 -38.35 9.52
N ASN A 53 -2.15 -38.11 10.75
CA ASN A 53 -0.78 -38.42 11.21
C ASN A 53 0.38 -37.70 10.49
N GLN A 54 0.12 -36.88 9.46
CA GLN A 54 1.14 -36.09 8.77
C GLN A 54 1.00 -34.58 9.07
N GLY A 55 -0.23 -34.08 9.14
CA GLY A 55 -0.50 -32.66 9.44
C GLY A 55 -1.18 -31.92 8.30
N TYR A 56 -0.91 -30.63 8.20
CA TYR A 56 -1.51 -29.74 7.22
C TYR A 56 -0.46 -29.18 6.25
N THR A 57 -0.85 -29.01 5.00
CA THR A 57 -0.04 -28.42 3.93
C THR A 57 -0.86 -27.35 3.22
N LEU A 58 -0.26 -26.19 2.98
CA LEU A 58 -0.85 -25.17 2.11
C LEU A 58 -0.49 -25.48 0.66
N LEU A 59 -1.47 -25.86 -0.15
CA LEU A 59 -1.30 -26.22 -1.56
C LEU A 59 -1.56 -25.02 -2.48
N GLY A 60 -2.38 -24.06 -2.05
CA GLY A 60 -2.76 -22.91 -2.88
C GLY A 60 -3.23 -21.69 -2.09
N GLU A 61 -2.99 -20.51 -2.66
CA GLU A 61 -3.41 -19.22 -2.11
C GLU A 61 -4.80 -18.81 -2.60
N THR A 62 -5.38 -17.79 -1.94
CA THR A 62 -6.66 -17.18 -2.32
C THR A 62 -6.44 -15.81 -2.98
N ASP A 63 -7.25 -15.48 -3.98
CA ASP A 63 -7.31 -14.14 -4.60
C ASP A 63 -8.21 -13.16 -3.82
N ARG A 64 -8.95 -13.67 -2.83
CA ARG A 64 -9.75 -12.88 -1.90
C ARG A 64 -8.83 -12.19 -0.91
N LEU A 65 -9.13 -10.91 -0.64
CA LEU A 65 -8.41 -10.20 0.42
C LEU A 65 -8.69 -10.88 1.77
N SER A 66 -7.64 -11.12 2.54
CA SER A 66 -7.70 -11.86 3.78
C SER A 66 -6.70 -11.30 4.79
N ALA A 67 -7.21 -10.86 5.93
CA ALA A 67 -6.40 -10.34 7.02
C ALA A 67 -5.31 -11.33 7.50
N PRO A 68 -5.60 -12.63 7.72
CA PRO A 68 -4.54 -13.58 8.06
C PRO A 68 -3.54 -13.79 6.92
N ALA A 69 -3.95 -13.68 5.65
CA ALA A 69 -3.05 -13.79 4.49
C ALA A 69 -2.02 -12.67 4.46
N ILE A 70 -2.45 -11.43 4.68
CA ILE A 70 -1.58 -10.26 4.75
C ILE A 70 -0.68 -10.39 5.98
N GLY A 71 -1.27 -10.63 7.15
CA GLY A 71 -0.54 -10.63 8.43
C GLY A 71 0.51 -11.72 8.58
N SER A 72 0.31 -12.87 7.92
CA SER A 72 1.30 -13.96 7.89
C SER A 72 2.54 -13.65 7.06
N ARG A 73 2.53 -12.57 6.27
CA ARG A 73 3.64 -12.08 5.45
C ARG A 73 4.23 -10.76 5.93
N LEU A 74 3.66 -10.13 6.95
CA LEU A 74 4.21 -8.91 7.52
C LEU A 74 5.46 -9.21 8.36
N SER A 75 6.41 -8.28 8.32
CA SER A 75 7.67 -8.35 9.06
C SER A 75 8.16 -6.96 9.46
N GLY A 76 9.14 -6.88 10.35
CA GLY A 76 9.81 -5.62 10.72
C GLY A 76 8.83 -4.59 11.25
N TRP A 77 8.86 -3.37 10.70
CA TRP A 77 7.99 -2.27 11.14
C TRP A 77 6.51 -2.61 11.18
N TRP A 78 5.97 -3.48 10.32
CA TRP A 78 4.53 -3.81 10.29
C TRP A 78 4.17 -5.09 11.03
N GLU A 79 5.14 -5.77 11.65
CA GLU A 79 4.85 -6.97 12.45
C GLU A 79 3.88 -6.63 13.60
N GLY A 80 2.89 -7.50 13.78
CA GLY A 80 1.86 -7.35 14.81
C GLY A 80 0.80 -6.27 14.58
N ALA A 81 0.78 -5.61 13.42
CA ALA A 81 -0.25 -4.63 13.07
C ALA A 81 -1.68 -5.21 13.15
N ASP A 82 -2.66 -4.38 13.51
CA ASP A 82 -4.08 -4.72 13.32
C ASP A 82 -4.36 -4.72 11.81
N ILE A 83 -5.04 -5.75 11.31
CA ILE A 83 -5.33 -5.89 9.89
C ILE A 83 -6.82 -6.08 9.73
N ARG A 84 -7.44 -5.20 8.96
CA ARG A 84 -8.87 -5.23 8.69
C ARG A 84 -9.06 -5.36 7.18
N VAL A 85 -9.91 -6.28 6.77
CA VAL A 85 -10.34 -6.41 5.38
C VAL A 85 -11.85 -6.20 5.32
N ARG A 86 -12.32 -5.53 4.26
CA ARG A 86 -13.74 -5.34 3.94
C ARG A 86 -14.01 -5.69 2.50
N GLU A 87 -15.22 -6.17 2.22
CA GLU A 87 -15.63 -6.40 0.83
C GLU A 87 -15.88 -5.06 0.12
N ALA A 88 -16.67 -4.19 0.74
CA ALA A 88 -16.92 -2.83 0.28
C ALA A 88 -16.91 -1.86 1.47
N LEU A 89 -16.47 -0.62 1.23
CA LEU A 89 -16.53 0.48 2.18
C LEU A 89 -16.53 1.83 1.45
N THR A 90 -16.62 2.95 2.16
CA THR A 90 -16.56 4.29 1.55
C THR A 90 -15.14 4.65 1.12
N SER A 91 -14.20 4.74 2.06
CA SER A 91 -12.78 4.96 1.81
C SER A 91 -11.91 4.31 2.88
N THR A 92 -10.87 3.56 2.48
CA THR A 92 -9.92 2.96 3.42
C THR A 92 -9.21 4.04 4.24
N ASN A 93 -8.89 5.19 3.64
CA ASN A 93 -8.27 6.30 4.36
C ASN A 93 -9.20 6.88 5.42
N THR A 94 -10.45 7.18 5.04
CA THR A 94 -11.42 7.79 5.95
C THR A 94 -11.68 6.88 7.16
N LEU A 95 -11.88 5.57 6.92
CA LEU A 95 -12.11 4.64 8.02
C LEU A 95 -10.86 4.43 8.86
N ALA A 96 -9.68 4.28 8.25
CA ALA A 96 -8.43 4.06 8.99
C ALA A 96 -8.11 5.20 9.96
N LYS A 97 -8.39 6.46 9.60
CA LYS A 97 -8.23 7.62 10.50
C LYS A 97 -9.05 7.50 11.78
N GLY A 98 -10.28 6.99 11.69
CA GLY A 98 -11.15 6.83 12.85
C GLY A 98 -10.91 5.54 13.64
N MET A 99 -10.19 4.56 13.07
CA MET A 99 -9.95 3.25 13.68
C MET A 99 -8.62 3.17 14.42
N LEU A 100 -7.63 4.00 14.06
CA LEU A 100 -6.35 3.99 14.73
C LEU A 100 -6.49 4.54 16.15
N THR A 101 -6.14 3.73 17.15
CA THR A 101 -6.14 4.11 18.56
C THR A 101 -4.73 4.02 19.15
N GLY A 102 -4.36 5.04 19.93
CA GLY A 102 -3.07 5.11 20.61
C GLY A 102 -1.86 4.98 19.66
N ARG A 103 -0.83 4.25 20.10
CA ARG A 103 0.42 4.03 19.35
C ARG A 103 0.38 2.79 18.44
N GLY A 104 -0.81 2.40 18.00
CA GLY A 104 -1.01 1.22 17.16
C GLY A 104 -0.49 1.36 15.74
N LYS A 105 -0.54 0.25 15.00
CA LYS A 105 -0.39 0.17 13.55
C LYS A 105 -1.60 -0.56 12.99
N LEU A 106 -2.16 -0.04 11.90
CA LEU A 106 -3.34 -0.59 11.25
C LEU A 106 -3.12 -0.67 9.74
N ILE A 107 -3.48 -1.80 9.15
CA ILE A 107 -3.66 -1.95 7.70
C ILE A 107 -5.13 -2.23 7.44
N LEU A 108 -5.81 -1.34 6.71
CA LEU A 108 -7.20 -1.52 6.28
C LEU A 108 -7.24 -1.68 4.77
N ALA A 109 -7.66 -2.84 4.28
CA ALA A 109 -7.83 -3.11 2.86
C ALA A 109 -9.29 -3.35 2.49
N ALA A 110 -9.66 -3.06 1.24
CA ALA A 110 -10.99 -3.32 0.72
C ALA A 110 -10.98 -3.87 -0.71
N ASN A 111 -11.94 -4.72 -1.05
CA ASN A 111 -12.10 -5.19 -2.43
C ASN A 111 -12.64 -4.06 -3.33
N SER A 112 -13.49 -3.18 -2.81
CA SER A 112 -13.97 -1.97 -3.50
C SER A 112 -14.18 -0.78 -2.57
N GLN A 113 -14.18 0.44 -3.15
CA GLN A 113 -14.52 1.67 -2.43
C GLN A 113 -15.60 2.46 -3.18
N THR A 114 -16.66 2.86 -2.47
CA THR A 114 -17.77 3.65 -3.05
C THR A 114 -17.47 5.16 -3.08
N ALA A 115 -16.53 5.62 -2.24
CA ALA A 115 -16.11 7.01 -2.13
C ALA A 115 -14.58 7.10 -2.00
N GLY A 116 -13.86 6.32 -2.82
CA GLY A 116 -12.39 6.33 -2.87
C GLY A 116 -11.86 7.75 -3.06
N ARG A 117 -10.85 8.14 -2.29
CA ARG A 117 -10.36 9.53 -2.21
C ARG A 117 -9.00 9.67 -2.86
N GLY A 118 -8.87 10.69 -3.70
CA GLY A 118 -7.62 11.28 -4.14
C GLY A 118 -7.34 12.60 -3.41
N ARG A 119 -6.28 13.28 -3.83
CA ARG A 119 -5.94 14.61 -3.28
C ARG A 119 -7.00 15.64 -3.67
N ARG A 120 -7.16 16.66 -2.81
CA ARG A 120 -8.03 17.83 -3.03
C ARG A 120 -9.49 17.49 -3.39
N GLY A 121 -10.03 16.44 -2.75
CA GLY A 121 -11.43 16.06 -2.90
C GLY A 121 -11.76 15.31 -4.20
N ARG A 122 -10.76 15.01 -5.05
CA ARG A 122 -10.99 14.15 -6.22
C ARG A 122 -11.33 12.74 -5.79
N SER A 123 -12.10 12.02 -6.60
CA SER A 123 -12.35 10.61 -6.40
C SER A 123 -11.21 9.75 -6.97
N PHE A 124 -10.99 8.59 -6.37
CA PHE A 124 -10.18 7.51 -6.91
C PHE A 124 -11.11 6.34 -7.23
N PHE A 125 -11.18 5.94 -8.50
CA PHE A 125 -12.07 4.87 -8.94
C PHE A 125 -11.57 3.53 -8.38
N SER A 126 -12.44 2.81 -7.65
CA SER A 126 -12.06 1.58 -6.92
C SER A 126 -13.09 0.45 -7.10
N PRO A 127 -13.27 -0.04 -8.33
CA PRO A 127 -14.16 -1.16 -8.62
C PRO A 127 -13.69 -2.47 -7.97
N PRO A 128 -14.60 -3.40 -7.66
CA PRO A 128 -14.23 -4.70 -7.08
C PRO A 128 -13.32 -5.51 -8.01
N GLY A 129 -12.40 -6.27 -7.42
CA GLY A 129 -11.64 -7.33 -8.11
C GLY A 129 -10.51 -6.88 -9.03
N SER A 130 -10.48 -5.62 -9.50
CA SER A 130 -9.50 -5.17 -10.51
C SER A 130 -8.37 -4.29 -9.97
N GLY A 131 -8.38 -3.98 -8.67
CA GLY A 131 -7.35 -3.14 -8.07
C GLY A 131 -6.92 -3.54 -6.67
N LEU A 132 -5.99 -2.75 -6.15
CA LEU A 132 -5.45 -2.84 -4.80
C LEU A 132 -5.79 -1.56 -4.05
N TYR A 133 -6.64 -1.64 -3.03
CA TYR A 133 -7.08 -0.49 -2.26
C TYR A 133 -6.86 -0.74 -0.78
N PHE A 134 -5.88 -0.06 -0.20
CA PHE A 134 -5.58 -0.20 1.22
C PHE A 134 -4.98 1.07 1.80
N SER A 135 -5.07 1.18 3.12
CA SER A 135 -4.46 2.25 3.89
C SER A 135 -3.62 1.68 5.02
N MET A 136 -2.47 2.30 5.22
CA MET A 136 -1.53 2.04 6.30
C MET A 136 -1.60 3.21 7.28
N ALA A 137 -2.04 2.94 8.50
CA ALA A 137 -2.18 3.94 9.55
C ALA A 137 -1.24 3.62 10.71
N MET A 138 -0.50 4.62 11.18
CA MET A 138 0.47 4.47 12.26
C MET A 138 0.60 5.78 13.04
N ALA A 139 0.95 5.67 14.32
CA ALA A 139 1.38 6.83 15.08
C ALA A 139 2.64 7.44 14.46
N TRP A 140 2.72 8.77 14.46
CA TRP A 140 3.82 9.51 13.83
C TRP A 140 4.34 10.59 14.77
N GLU A 141 5.08 10.14 15.78
CA GLU A 141 5.75 11.00 16.76
C GLU A 141 7.17 11.33 16.27
N ARG A 142 7.26 11.89 15.05
CA ARG A 142 8.51 12.14 14.32
C ARG A 142 8.50 13.53 13.69
N GLU A 143 9.68 14.15 13.59
CA GLU A 143 9.84 15.50 13.02
C GLU A 143 9.80 15.48 11.49
N GLU A 144 10.07 14.33 10.86
CA GLU A 144 10.04 14.18 9.42
C GLU A 144 8.67 14.56 8.83
N PRO A 145 8.64 15.37 7.76
CA PRO A 145 7.39 15.87 7.21
C PRO A 145 6.59 14.74 6.52
N PRO A 146 5.24 14.80 6.52
CA PRO A 146 4.39 13.75 5.92
C PRO A 146 4.65 13.46 4.43
N VAL A 147 5.25 14.43 3.73
CA VAL A 147 5.67 14.25 2.33
C VAL A 147 6.71 13.13 2.20
N LEU A 148 7.63 12.96 3.15
CA LEU A 148 8.61 11.86 3.13
C LEU A 148 7.93 10.49 3.24
N VAL A 149 6.86 10.37 4.01
CA VAL A 149 6.09 9.11 4.10
C VAL A 149 5.37 8.81 2.77
N THR A 150 4.96 9.86 2.06
CA THR A 150 4.37 9.73 0.71
C THR A 150 5.41 9.25 -0.30
N THR A 151 6.62 9.81 -0.28
CA THR A 151 7.70 9.40 -1.18
C THR A 151 8.21 8.00 -0.83
N MET A 152 8.30 7.64 0.46
CA MET A 152 8.60 6.27 0.89
C MET A 152 7.58 5.27 0.36
N ALA A 153 6.28 5.59 0.43
CA ALA A 153 5.24 4.75 -0.15
C ALA A 153 5.39 4.63 -1.68
N ALA A 154 5.73 5.72 -2.37
CA ALA A 154 5.95 5.70 -3.83
C ALA A 154 7.14 4.82 -4.21
N VAL A 155 8.27 4.93 -3.49
CA VAL A 155 9.44 4.06 -3.67
C VAL A 155 9.09 2.61 -3.35
N ALA A 156 8.38 2.37 -2.24
CA ALA A 156 8.01 1.02 -1.83
C ALA A 156 7.13 0.33 -2.89
N VAL A 157 6.12 1.04 -3.41
CA VAL A 157 5.30 0.51 -4.50
C VAL A 157 6.15 0.27 -5.75
N ALA A 158 6.93 1.25 -6.19
CA ALA A 158 7.72 1.11 -7.42
C ALA A 158 8.72 -0.06 -7.37
N ARG A 159 9.44 -0.24 -6.25
CA ARG A 159 10.35 -1.37 -6.05
C ARG A 159 9.64 -2.72 -6.04
N VAL A 160 8.49 -2.81 -5.37
CA VAL A 160 7.68 -4.04 -5.35
C VAL A 160 7.12 -4.35 -6.74
N LEU A 161 6.63 -3.36 -7.48
CA LEU A 161 6.14 -3.54 -8.85
C LEU A 161 7.26 -4.01 -9.79
N GLU A 162 8.46 -3.46 -9.67
CA GLU A 162 9.62 -3.86 -10.47
C GLU A 162 10.05 -5.30 -10.16
N ARG A 163 10.13 -5.66 -8.87
CA ARG A 163 10.54 -7.01 -8.45
C ARG A 163 9.51 -8.09 -8.73
N GLU A 164 8.23 -7.80 -8.49
CA GLU A 164 7.18 -8.82 -8.50
C GLU A 164 6.43 -8.91 -9.83
N LEU A 165 6.38 -7.81 -10.60
CA LEU A 165 5.59 -7.72 -11.84
C LEU A 165 6.39 -7.19 -13.02
N GLU A 166 7.70 -6.97 -12.88
CA GLU A 166 8.57 -6.41 -13.93
C GLU A 166 8.10 -5.05 -14.47
N VAL A 167 7.37 -4.28 -13.63
CA VAL A 167 6.83 -2.97 -13.98
C VAL A 167 7.72 -1.85 -13.46
N GLN A 168 8.37 -1.15 -14.39
CA GLN A 168 9.14 0.06 -14.12
C GLN A 168 8.26 1.30 -14.01
N ALA A 169 7.63 1.50 -12.84
CA ALA A 169 6.76 2.63 -12.59
C ALA A 169 7.54 3.97 -12.51
N GLY A 170 7.11 4.96 -13.29
CA GLY A 170 7.51 6.35 -13.13
C GLY A 170 6.69 7.05 -12.05
N ILE A 171 7.27 8.06 -11.43
CA ILE A 171 6.65 8.85 -10.37
C ILE A 171 6.38 10.26 -10.89
N LYS A 172 5.10 10.67 -10.88
CA LYS A 172 4.73 12.08 -11.06
C LYS A 172 4.59 12.69 -9.68
N TRP A 173 5.47 13.64 -9.37
CA TRP A 173 5.54 14.20 -8.02
C TRP A 173 4.17 14.73 -7.56
N VAL A 174 3.75 14.48 -6.32
CA VAL A 174 4.48 13.73 -5.27
C VAL A 174 4.03 12.28 -5.10
N ASN A 175 2.95 11.89 -5.78
CA ASN A 175 2.12 10.78 -5.29
C ASN A 175 1.41 9.97 -6.38
N ASP A 176 1.57 10.33 -7.66
CA ASP A 176 0.94 9.58 -8.74
C ASP A 176 1.96 8.65 -9.39
N LEU A 177 1.56 7.40 -9.65
CA LEU A 177 2.38 6.39 -10.30
C LEU A 177 1.94 6.22 -11.75
N TYR A 178 2.90 6.17 -12.66
CA TYR A 178 2.67 6.05 -14.10
C TYR A 178 3.44 4.88 -14.70
N TRP A 179 2.86 4.27 -15.72
CA TRP A 179 3.54 3.29 -16.55
C TRP A 179 2.95 3.37 -17.96
N GLN A 180 3.82 3.29 -18.98
CA GLN A 180 3.43 3.43 -20.39
C GLN A 180 2.55 4.67 -20.68
N GLY A 181 2.87 5.81 -20.06
CA GLY A 181 2.13 7.06 -20.23
C GLY A 181 0.74 7.11 -19.57
N LYS A 182 0.33 6.06 -18.85
CA LYS A 182 -0.95 5.97 -18.13
C LYS A 182 -0.74 6.00 -16.63
N LYS A 183 -1.69 6.58 -15.90
CA LYS A 183 -1.72 6.55 -14.44
C LYS A 183 -2.17 5.15 -13.96
N ILE A 184 -1.26 4.45 -13.30
CA ILE A 184 -1.48 3.10 -12.75
C ILE A 184 -1.87 3.12 -11.27
N GLY A 185 -1.69 4.26 -10.60
CA GLY A 185 -2.04 4.36 -9.18
C GLY A 185 -1.84 5.74 -8.59
N GLY A 186 -2.24 5.85 -7.33
CA GLY A 186 -2.10 7.06 -6.55
C GLY A 186 -1.91 6.77 -5.07
N ILE A 187 -1.16 7.64 -4.42
CA ILE A 187 -0.87 7.60 -3.00
C ILE A 187 -1.47 8.85 -2.34
N LEU A 188 -2.01 8.68 -1.13
CA LEU A 188 -2.59 9.77 -0.35
C LEU A 188 -2.20 9.62 1.12
N THR A 189 -1.21 10.38 1.56
CA THR A 189 -0.88 10.51 2.99
C THR A 189 -1.65 11.67 3.58
N GLU A 190 -2.37 11.41 4.66
CA GLU A 190 -3.10 12.40 5.44
C GLU A 190 -2.65 12.34 6.90
N ALA A 191 -2.36 13.50 7.49
CA ALA A 191 -2.10 13.62 8.91
C ALA A 191 -3.40 13.64 9.72
N VAL A 192 -3.35 13.06 10.90
CA VAL A 192 -4.35 13.22 11.96
C VAL A 192 -3.68 14.03 13.06
N THR A 193 -4.29 15.15 13.41
CA THR A 193 -3.79 16.08 14.42
C THR A 193 -4.56 15.88 15.72
N GLY A 194 -3.84 15.84 16.85
CA GLY A 194 -4.46 15.81 18.17
C GLY A 194 -5.16 17.15 18.44
N LEU A 195 -6.45 17.10 18.79
CA LEU A 195 -7.26 18.31 19.03
C LEU A 195 -6.69 19.16 20.18
N GLU A 196 -6.08 18.55 21.19
CA GLU A 196 -5.54 19.23 22.37
C GLU A 196 -4.11 19.74 22.17
N SER A 197 -3.27 19.02 21.42
CA SER A 197 -1.85 19.35 21.26
C SER A 197 -1.54 20.15 19.98
N GLY A 198 -2.42 20.11 18.98
CA GLY A 198 -2.15 20.67 17.65
C GLY A 198 -1.03 19.93 16.88
N LEU A 199 -0.46 18.87 17.45
CA LEU A 199 0.61 18.08 16.84
C LEU A 199 0.05 16.93 16.01
N THR A 200 0.79 16.55 14.96
CA THR A 200 0.48 15.33 14.20
C THR A 200 0.67 14.13 15.12
N THR A 201 -0.42 13.38 15.37
CA THR A 201 -0.38 12.19 16.22
C THR A 201 -0.23 10.92 15.39
N SER A 202 -0.75 10.93 14.18
CA SER A 202 -0.68 9.78 13.28
C SER A 202 -0.74 10.18 11.81
N LEU A 203 -0.26 9.28 10.97
CA LEU A 203 -0.36 9.37 9.51
C LEU A 203 -1.18 8.20 8.99
N VAL A 204 -1.98 8.48 7.97
CA VAL A 204 -2.72 7.48 7.19
C VAL A 204 -2.30 7.60 5.73
N THR A 205 -1.60 6.59 5.22
CA THR A 205 -1.14 6.49 3.84
C THR A 205 -2.01 5.52 3.06
N GLY A 206 -2.87 6.05 2.21
CA GLY A 206 -3.69 5.30 1.27
C GLY A 206 -2.95 5.01 -0.02
N ILE A 207 -3.05 3.78 -0.50
CA ILE A 207 -2.47 3.32 -1.75
C ILE A 207 -3.59 2.68 -2.58
N GLY A 208 -3.79 3.23 -3.77
CA GLY A 208 -4.69 2.72 -4.79
C GLY A 208 -3.92 2.36 -6.06
N LEU A 209 -3.97 1.09 -6.46
CA LEU A 209 -3.35 0.60 -7.71
C LEU A 209 -4.38 -0.04 -8.63
N ASN A 210 -4.25 0.24 -9.91
CA ASN A 210 -5.00 -0.38 -10.99
C ASN A 210 -4.27 -1.66 -11.40
N LEU A 211 -4.70 -2.82 -10.89
CA LEU A 211 -4.02 -4.08 -11.20
C LEU A 211 -4.38 -4.54 -12.61
N THR A 212 -5.67 -4.70 -12.87
CA THR A 212 -6.23 -5.08 -14.17
C THR A 212 -7.27 -4.05 -14.59
N GLU A 213 -7.63 -4.07 -15.88
CA GLU A 213 -8.75 -3.28 -16.34
C GLU A 213 -10.04 -3.80 -15.70
N PRO A 214 -10.88 -2.93 -15.09
CA PRO A 214 -12.13 -3.35 -14.49
C PRO A 214 -13.12 -3.84 -15.54
N GLU A 215 -14.05 -4.69 -15.10
CA GLU A 215 -15.22 -5.03 -15.89
C GLU A 215 -15.99 -3.74 -16.26
N GLY A 216 -16.32 -3.59 -17.55
CA GLY A 216 -16.92 -2.35 -18.08
C GLY A 216 -15.94 -1.21 -18.36
N GLY A 217 -14.64 -1.39 -18.08
CA GLY A 217 -13.59 -0.42 -18.38
C GLY A 217 -13.56 0.81 -17.46
N TYR A 218 -12.65 1.74 -17.73
CA TYR A 218 -12.54 2.99 -16.96
C TYR A 218 -13.59 4.02 -17.40
N PRO A 219 -14.34 4.65 -16.47
CA PRO A 219 -15.43 5.54 -16.83
C PRO A 219 -14.96 6.90 -17.35
N GLY A 220 -15.69 7.44 -18.33
CA GLY A 220 -15.55 8.82 -18.81
C GLY A 220 -14.11 9.19 -19.19
N ARG A 221 -13.59 10.28 -18.63
CA ARG A 221 -12.23 10.77 -18.92
C ARG A 221 -11.12 9.84 -18.41
N LEU A 222 -11.42 8.94 -17.47
CA LEU A 222 -10.41 8.01 -16.93
C LEU A 222 -9.92 7.02 -17.97
N SER A 223 -10.76 6.63 -18.96
CA SER A 223 -10.34 5.80 -20.10
C SER A 223 -9.11 6.33 -20.85
N ARG A 224 -8.90 7.65 -20.84
CA ARG A 224 -7.77 8.29 -21.52
C ARG A 224 -6.52 8.38 -20.65
N THR A 225 -6.66 8.40 -19.34
CA THR A 225 -5.57 8.74 -18.41
C THR A 225 -5.17 7.61 -17.47
N ALA A 226 -6.08 6.70 -17.12
CA ALA A 226 -5.81 5.53 -16.30
C ALA A 226 -5.36 4.34 -17.16
N GLY A 227 -4.56 3.46 -16.58
CA GLY A 227 -4.16 2.20 -17.19
C GLY A 227 -3.92 1.11 -16.15
N PRO A 228 -4.01 -0.17 -16.53
CA PRO A 228 -3.74 -1.30 -15.66
C PRO A 228 -2.25 -1.64 -15.61
N LEU A 229 -1.84 -2.34 -14.56
CA LEU A 229 -0.50 -2.92 -14.39
C LEU A 229 -0.33 -4.24 -15.15
N LEU A 230 -1.43 -4.97 -15.32
CA LEU A 230 -1.47 -6.33 -15.84
C LEU A 230 -2.52 -6.42 -16.94
N GLN A 231 -2.34 -7.41 -17.82
CA GLN A 231 -3.34 -7.73 -18.84
C GLN A 231 -4.67 -8.16 -18.21
N ALA A 232 -5.78 -7.95 -18.93
CA ALA A 232 -7.09 -8.40 -18.50
C ALA A 232 -7.08 -9.92 -18.21
N GLY A 233 -7.64 -10.32 -17.08
CA GLY A 233 -7.68 -11.72 -16.63
C GLY A 233 -6.42 -12.22 -15.91
N ALA A 234 -5.32 -11.46 -15.90
CA ALA A 234 -4.16 -11.80 -15.10
C ALA A 234 -4.51 -11.83 -13.60
N ARG A 235 -3.97 -12.82 -12.89
CA ARG A 235 -4.18 -12.98 -11.45
C ARG A 235 -2.90 -12.63 -10.70
N VAL A 236 -3.05 -11.88 -9.61
CA VAL A 236 -1.97 -11.56 -8.69
C VAL A 236 -2.44 -11.76 -7.26
N ASP A 237 -1.54 -12.27 -6.41
CA ASP A 237 -1.79 -12.39 -4.97
C ASP A 237 -1.78 -10.97 -4.34
N ARG A 238 -2.97 -10.37 -4.26
CA ARG A 238 -3.19 -9.04 -3.67
C ARG A 238 -2.78 -8.99 -2.20
N ASN A 239 -2.94 -10.09 -1.47
CA ASN A 239 -2.54 -10.15 -0.06
C ASN A 239 -1.02 -10.06 0.08
N ARG A 240 -0.29 -10.76 -0.81
CA ARG A 240 1.17 -10.68 -0.89
C ARG A 240 1.65 -9.30 -1.29
N LEU A 241 1.04 -8.67 -2.30
CA LEU A 241 1.41 -7.31 -2.71
C LEU A 241 1.26 -6.30 -1.56
N ILE A 242 0.14 -6.32 -0.83
CA ILE A 242 -0.06 -5.42 0.33
C ILE A 242 1.06 -5.63 1.36
N ALA A 243 1.35 -6.87 1.71
CA ALA A 243 2.38 -7.18 2.70
C ALA A 243 3.78 -6.75 2.25
N LEU A 244 4.13 -6.98 0.99
CA LEU A 244 5.42 -6.58 0.44
C LEU A 244 5.58 -5.05 0.39
N ILE A 245 4.56 -4.33 -0.04
CA ILE A 245 4.58 -2.85 -0.06
C ILE A 245 4.69 -2.29 1.36
N ALA A 246 3.91 -2.85 2.29
CA ALA A 246 3.99 -2.44 3.69
C ALA A 246 5.39 -2.69 4.26
N ASN A 247 5.93 -3.90 4.11
CA ASN A 247 7.25 -4.26 4.63
C ASN A 247 8.36 -3.37 4.04
N GLU A 248 8.34 -3.12 2.72
CA GLU A 248 9.31 -2.24 2.05
C GLU A 248 9.22 -0.80 2.60
N GLN A 249 8.01 -0.23 2.71
CA GLN A 249 7.85 1.09 3.33
C GLN A 249 8.33 1.10 4.79
N GLY A 250 8.01 0.04 5.53
CA GLY A 250 8.42 -0.16 6.91
C GLY A 250 9.94 -0.14 7.08
N GLN A 251 10.66 -0.80 6.18
CA GLN A 251 12.12 -0.76 6.15
C GLN A 251 12.66 0.65 5.94
N LEU A 252 12.06 1.42 5.00
CA LEU A 252 12.46 2.82 4.76
C LEU A 252 12.22 3.72 5.99
N ILE A 253 11.12 3.51 6.72
CA ILE A 253 10.84 4.23 7.97
C ILE A 253 11.88 3.90 9.05
N GLN A 254 12.29 2.63 9.13
CA GLN A 254 13.29 2.17 10.10
C GLN A 254 14.71 2.67 9.80
N GLN A 255 15.00 3.06 8.56
CA GLN A 255 16.29 3.59 8.14
C GLN A 255 16.48 5.08 8.47
N LEU A 256 15.41 5.80 8.84
CA LEU A 256 15.53 7.20 9.23
C LEU A 256 16.58 7.40 10.36
N PRO A 257 17.41 8.46 10.30
CA PRO A 257 17.27 9.62 9.42
C PRO A 257 17.89 9.46 8.01
N ASP A 258 18.39 8.28 7.63
CA ASP A 258 18.88 8.06 6.25
C ASP A 258 17.74 8.25 5.23
N ARG A 259 18.05 8.99 4.17
CA ARG A 259 17.12 9.33 3.08
C ARG A 259 17.65 8.90 1.72
N SER A 260 18.63 8.00 1.66
CA SER A 260 19.21 7.45 0.43
C SER A 260 18.18 6.88 -0.56
N TRP A 261 17.01 6.44 -0.08
CA TRP A 261 15.90 6.04 -0.95
C TRP A 261 15.40 7.16 -1.88
N LEU A 262 15.66 8.44 -1.56
CA LEU A 262 15.28 9.58 -2.39
C LEU A 262 15.95 9.55 -3.75
N ASP A 263 17.12 8.94 -3.87
CA ASP A 263 17.81 8.83 -5.15
C ASP A 263 16.99 7.98 -6.11
N PHE A 264 16.46 6.85 -5.65
CA PHE A 264 15.49 6.07 -6.43
C PHE A 264 14.23 6.89 -6.76
N TYR A 265 13.71 7.66 -5.80
CA TYR A 265 12.54 8.51 -6.07
C TYR A 265 12.83 9.55 -7.16
N ARG A 266 14.00 10.21 -7.11
CA ARG A 266 14.48 11.22 -8.06
C ARG A 266 14.64 10.62 -9.45
N ASP A 267 15.28 9.45 -9.55
CA ASP A 267 15.50 8.74 -10.81
C ASP A 267 14.17 8.37 -11.49
N ARG A 268 13.15 8.03 -10.70
CA ARG A 268 11.80 7.72 -11.22
C ARG A 268 10.95 8.97 -11.47
N CYS A 269 11.37 10.15 -11.02
CA CYS A 269 10.60 11.39 -11.10
C CYS A 269 10.66 12.02 -12.50
N PHE A 270 9.74 11.64 -13.38
CA PHE A 270 9.81 11.99 -14.80
C PHE A 270 9.37 13.42 -15.13
N ILE A 271 9.02 14.26 -14.15
CA ILE A 271 8.61 15.66 -14.40
C ILE A 271 9.79 16.64 -14.38
N LEU A 272 10.96 16.23 -13.88
CA LEU A 272 12.13 17.10 -13.78
C LEU A 272 12.60 17.50 -15.17
N GLY A 273 12.90 18.79 -15.36
CA GLY A 273 13.30 19.37 -16.64
C GLY A 273 12.16 19.68 -17.61
N HIS A 274 10.91 19.32 -17.28
CA HIS A 274 9.75 19.56 -18.14
C HIS A 274 8.90 20.74 -17.65
N LYS A 275 8.22 21.43 -18.59
CA LYS A 275 7.23 22.45 -18.22
C LYS A 275 6.03 21.77 -17.55
N VAL A 276 5.74 22.19 -16.32
CA VAL A 276 4.56 21.73 -15.58
C VAL A 276 3.74 22.92 -15.12
N ARG A 277 2.42 22.73 -15.06
CA ARG A 277 1.48 23.66 -14.46
C ARG A 277 1.20 23.22 -13.03
N LEU A 278 1.47 24.11 -12.09
CA LEU A 278 1.04 24.00 -10.70
C LEU A 278 -0.47 24.25 -10.59
N ASP A 279 -1.04 23.81 -9.49
CA ASP A 279 -2.44 24.06 -9.18
C ASP A 279 -2.79 25.54 -8.98
N THR A 280 -1.81 26.38 -8.67
CA THR A 280 -1.95 27.84 -8.64
C THR A 280 -2.13 28.46 -10.03
N GLY A 281 -2.01 27.65 -11.10
CA GLY A 281 -1.98 28.09 -12.48
C GLY A 281 -0.57 28.49 -12.96
N GLN A 282 0.39 28.62 -12.05
CA GLN A 282 1.78 28.95 -12.37
C GLN A 282 2.42 27.86 -13.22
N ILE A 283 3.17 28.26 -14.24
CA ILE A 283 3.98 27.36 -15.05
C ILE A 283 5.42 27.42 -14.55
N ILE A 284 5.98 26.28 -14.20
CA ILE A 284 7.36 26.15 -13.70
C ILE A 284 8.11 25.07 -14.50
N ILE A 285 9.43 25.06 -14.37
CA ILE A 285 10.29 23.94 -14.78
C ILE A 285 11.02 23.48 -13.51
N PRO A 286 10.59 22.38 -12.88
CA PRO A 286 11.25 21.86 -11.71
C PRO A 286 12.57 21.21 -12.12
N HIS A 287 13.60 21.39 -11.30
CA HIS A 287 14.95 20.91 -11.62
C HIS A 287 15.48 19.88 -10.62
N ALA A 288 14.83 19.70 -9.45
CA ALA A 288 15.25 18.73 -8.44
C ALA A 288 14.13 18.39 -7.46
N ILE A 289 14.36 17.35 -6.66
CA ILE A 289 13.61 17.01 -5.44
C ILE A 289 14.55 17.15 -4.24
N SER A 290 14.19 17.94 -3.23
CA SER A 290 15.02 18.16 -2.03
C SER A 290 15.13 16.91 -1.16
N ASP A 291 16.01 16.95 -0.15
CA ASP A 291 16.16 15.86 0.83
C ASP A 291 14.92 15.71 1.74
N GLU A 292 13.98 16.65 1.68
CA GLU A 292 12.68 16.63 2.36
C GLU A 292 11.56 16.16 1.40
N GLY A 293 11.89 15.75 0.18
CA GLY A 293 10.90 15.32 -0.82
C GLY A 293 10.13 16.47 -1.50
N ALA A 294 10.54 17.72 -1.28
CA ALA A 294 9.91 18.89 -1.89
C ALA A 294 10.35 19.09 -3.35
N LEU A 295 9.45 19.55 -4.21
CA LEU A 295 9.77 19.91 -5.59
C LEU A 295 10.52 21.25 -5.63
N LEU A 296 11.68 21.29 -6.28
CA LEU A 296 12.51 22.49 -6.39
C LEU A 296 12.44 23.09 -7.80
N TYR A 297 12.27 24.41 -7.87
CA TYR A 297 12.26 25.17 -9.13
C TYR A 297 12.88 26.56 -8.93
N ARG A 298 13.21 27.24 -10.03
CA ARG A 298 13.73 28.62 -9.98
C ARG A 298 12.68 29.64 -10.37
N GLU A 299 12.64 30.75 -9.64
CA GLU A 299 11.78 31.90 -9.91
C GLU A 299 12.55 33.18 -9.53
N GLY A 300 12.69 34.13 -10.46
CA GLY A 300 13.42 35.38 -10.20
C GLY A 300 14.87 35.18 -9.73
N GLY A 301 15.53 34.11 -10.20
CA GLY A 301 16.90 33.74 -9.79
C GLY A 301 17.00 32.99 -8.46
N GLN A 302 15.93 32.94 -7.66
CA GLN A 302 15.89 32.22 -6.38
C GLN A 302 15.38 30.79 -6.55
N VAL A 303 15.87 29.88 -5.72
CA VAL A 303 15.32 28.52 -5.61
C VAL A 303 14.10 28.57 -4.70
N ARG A 304 12.98 28.08 -5.20
CA ARG A 304 11.73 27.87 -4.49
C ARG A 304 11.53 26.39 -4.21
N SER A 305 10.84 26.06 -3.12
CA SER A 305 10.47 24.69 -2.76
C SER A 305 8.96 24.57 -2.60
N LEU A 306 8.42 23.44 -3.06
CA LEU A 306 7.02 23.09 -2.91
C LEU A 306 6.92 21.74 -2.22
N ALA A 307 6.50 21.73 -0.95
CA ALA A 307 6.35 20.50 -0.16
C ALA A 307 5.02 19.77 -0.48
N THR A 308 4.01 20.50 -0.94
CA THR A 308 2.72 19.94 -1.36
C THR A 308 2.17 20.72 -2.54
N GLY A 309 1.53 20.05 -3.48
CA GLY A 309 0.86 20.70 -4.61
C GLY A 309 0.43 19.68 -5.65
N GLU A 310 -0.29 20.10 -6.68
CA GLU A 310 -0.58 19.24 -7.83
C GLU A 310 0.16 19.77 -9.06
N VAL A 311 0.72 18.84 -9.84
CA VAL A 311 1.42 19.17 -11.08
C VAL A 311 0.79 18.44 -12.26
N SER A 312 0.60 19.18 -13.35
CA SER A 312 0.19 18.66 -14.65
C SER A 312 1.27 18.97 -15.66
N ILE A 313 1.72 17.95 -16.39
CA ILE A 313 2.71 18.12 -17.46
C ILE A 313 2.04 18.86 -18.62
N LEU A 314 2.77 19.83 -19.17
CA LEU A 314 2.40 20.49 -20.41
C LEU A 314 3.21 19.81 -21.52
N LEU A 315 2.58 18.82 -22.18
CA LEU A 315 3.09 18.23 -23.41
C LEU A 315 2.82 19.16 -24.59
#